data_AF-A0A845DUA7-F1
#
_entry.id   AF-A0A845DUA7-F1
#
_cell.length_a   1.000
_cell.length_b   1.000
_cell.length_c   1.000
_cell.angle_alpha   90.00
_cell.angle_beta   90.00
_cell.angle_gamma   90.00
#
_symmetry.space_group_name_H-M   'P 1'
#
loop_
_entity.id
_entity.type
_entity.pdbx_description
1 polymer ?
#
loop_
_entity_poly.entity_id
_entity_poly.type
_entity_poly.pdbx_seq_one_letter_code
_entity_poly.pdbx_strand_id
1 'polypeptide(L)'
;MDLKEHLLTEGYNQIDILLVREGEDQTTVPGITLHKVTDLEYKLYLDPESITYHLKEEHPYFQGDQKVESGEMKQVNGYILEW
;
A
#
# COMPACT_ATOMS: atom_id res chain seq x y z
N MET A 1 -5.25 -13.35 3.31
CA MET A 1 -4.85 -12.88 1.98
C MET A 1 -4.00 -11.67 2.19
N ASP A 2 -2.87 -11.60 1.51
CA ASP A 2 -1.99 -10.43 1.55
C ASP A 2 -2.53 -9.31 0.64
N LEU A 3 -2.01 -8.10 0.77
CA LEU A 3 -2.41 -6.91 0.00
C LEU A 3 -2.31 -7.19 -1.51
N LYS A 4 -1.28 -7.92 -1.94
CA LYS A 4 -1.09 -8.30 -3.34
C LYS A 4 -2.24 -9.19 -3.83
N GLU A 5 -2.61 -10.23 -3.11
CA GLU A 5 -3.70 -11.15 -3.45
C GLU A 5 -5.04 -10.42 -3.52
N HIS A 6 -5.30 -9.50 -2.58
CA HIS A 6 -6.49 -8.66 -2.59
C HIS A 6 -6.56 -7.80 -3.87
N LEU A 7 -5.47 -7.13 -4.22
CA LEU A 7 -5.43 -6.27 -5.41
C LEU A 7 -5.54 -7.08 -6.72
N LEU A 8 -4.88 -8.24 -6.80
CA LEU A 8 -5.01 -9.14 -7.94
C LEU A 8 -6.47 -9.64 -8.12
N THR A 9 -7.18 -9.87 -7.01
CA THR A 9 -8.59 -10.33 -7.04
C THR A 9 -9.53 -9.25 -7.56
N GLU A 10 -9.25 -7.97 -7.28
CA GLU A 10 -9.99 -6.83 -7.81
C GLU A 10 -9.62 -6.51 -9.28
N GLY A 11 -8.64 -7.21 -9.86
CA GLY A 11 -8.28 -7.09 -11.28
C GLY A 11 -7.05 -6.21 -11.56
N TYR A 12 -6.42 -5.66 -10.53
CA TYR A 12 -5.19 -4.88 -10.69
C TYR A 12 -4.03 -5.77 -11.16
N ASN A 13 -3.21 -5.25 -12.09
CA ASN A 13 -1.99 -5.93 -12.55
C ASN A 13 -0.74 -5.06 -12.35
N GLN A 14 -0.84 -3.79 -12.74
CA GLN A 14 0.19 -2.79 -12.58
C GLN A 14 -0.42 -1.56 -11.89
N ILE A 15 0.22 -1.11 -10.82
CA ILE A 15 -0.29 -0.02 -9.99
C ILE A 15 0.83 0.93 -9.59
N ASP A 16 0.46 2.16 -9.33
CA ASP A 16 1.23 3.09 -8.53
C ASP A 16 0.56 3.19 -7.15
N ILE A 17 1.34 3.42 -6.10
CA ILE A 17 0.80 3.62 -4.75
C ILE A 17 1.22 5.00 -4.25
N LEU A 18 0.24 5.85 -3.93
CA LEU A 18 0.49 7.10 -3.24
C LEU A 18 0.40 6.86 -1.73
N LEU A 19 1.52 6.98 -1.03
CA LEU A 19 1.61 6.87 0.42
C LEU A 19 1.49 8.26 1.05
N VAL A 20 0.48 8.42 1.90
CA VAL A 20 0.22 9.65 2.67
C VAL A 20 0.34 9.33 4.15
N ARG A 21 1.36 9.91 4.80
CA ARG A 21 1.57 9.81 6.25
C ARG A 21 1.05 11.06 6.94
N GLU A 22 0.54 10.91 8.14
CA GLU A 22 0.07 12.06 8.92
C GLU A 22 1.24 12.98 9.31
N GLY A 23 1.18 14.24 8.89
CA GLY A 23 2.18 15.26 9.21
C GLY A 23 3.51 15.16 8.46
N GLU A 24 3.63 14.29 7.45
CA GLU A 24 4.82 14.17 6.60
C GLU A 24 4.48 14.37 5.11
N ASP A 25 5.53 14.43 4.28
CA ASP A 25 5.42 14.50 2.83
C ASP A 25 4.82 13.22 2.23
N GLN A 26 4.07 13.41 1.15
CA GLN A 26 3.50 12.31 0.37
C GLN A 26 4.60 11.68 -0.49
N THR A 27 4.60 10.35 -0.58
CA THR A 27 5.56 9.60 -1.40
C THR A 27 4.82 8.69 -2.37
N THR A 28 5.18 8.73 -3.64
CA THR A 28 4.63 7.80 -4.64
C THR A 28 5.61 6.65 -4.86
N VAL A 29 5.10 5.41 -4.85
CA VAL A 29 5.80 4.20 -5.23
C VAL A 29 5.26 3.74 -6.60
N PRO A 30 5.91 4.11 -7.70
CA PRO A 30 5.39 3.84 -9.03
C PRO A 30 5.79 2.44 -9.56
N GLY A 31 5.07 1.99 -10.58
CA GLY A 31 5.45 0.89 -11.46
C GLY A 31 5.41 -0.48 -10.79
N ILE A 32 4.51 -0.70 -9.85
CA ILE A 32 4.39 -1.98 -9.14
C ILE A 32 3.63 -2.97 -10.03
N THR A 33 4.35 -3.89 -10.65
CA THR A 33 3.73 -5.08 -11.26
C THR A 33 3.44 -6.13 -10.19
N LEU A 34 2.18 -6.35 -9.84
CA LEU A 34 1.76 -7.21 -8.73
C LEU A 34 2.26 -8.66 -8.88
N HIS A 35 2.27 -9.20 -10.10
CA HIS A 35 2.81 -10.55 -10.38
C HIS A 35 4.32 -10.70 -10.19
N LYS A 36 5.07 -9.58 -10.17
CA LYS A 36 6.53 -9.57 -9.96
C LYS A 36 6.92 -9.26 -8.53
N VAL A 37 5.96 -8.88 -7.69
CA VAL A 37 6.20 -8.60 -6.27
C VAL A 37 5.85 -9.85 -5.47
N THR A 38 6.79 -10.29 -4.63
CA THR A 38 6.56 -11.44 -3.74
C THR A 38 5.65 -11.05 -2.58
N ASP A 39 6.00 -9.96 -1.90
CA ASP A 39 5.35 -9.44 -0.69
C ASP A 39 5.31 -7.91 -0.79
N LEU A 40 4.10 -7.33 -0.80
CA LEU A 40 3.91 -5.91 -1.06
C LEU A 40 4.04 -5.10 0.24
N GLU A 41 3.60 -5.66 1.36
CA GLU A 41 3.72 -5.14 2.70
C GLU A 41 5.18 -4.90 3.06
N TYR A 42 6.03 -5.90 2.84
CA TYR A 42 7.46 -5.78 3.07
C TYR A 42 8.11 -4.72 2.18
N LYS A 43 7.74 -4.69 0.88
CA LYS A 43 8.24 -3.66 -0.06
C LYS A 43 7.88 -2.25 0.39
N LEU A 44 6.73 -2.09 1.04
CA LEU A 44 6.21 -0.83 1.54
C LEU A 44 6.57 -0.59 3.02
N TYR A 45 7.36 -1.45 3.66
CA TYR A 45 7.69 -1.36 5.09
C TYR A 45 6.47 -1.29 6.01
N LEU A 46 5.37 -1.93 5.62
CA LEU A 46 4.13 -2.02 6.39
C LEU A 46 4.19 -3.16 7.38
N ASP A 47 3.52 -2.99 8.51
CA ASP A 47 3.20 -4.09 9.41
C ASP A 47 1.96 -4.83 8.87
N PRO A 48 2.10 -6.09 8.41
CA PRO A 48 1.01 -6.83 7.77
C PRO A 48 -0.17 -7.10 8.72
N GLU A 49 0.04 -7.11 10.04
CA GLU A 49 -1.03 -7.34 11.01
C GLU A 49 -1.90 -6.08 11.24
N SER A 50 -1.44 -4.91 10.78
CA SER A 50 -2.11 -3.62 10.97
C SER A 50 -2.99 -3.19 9.78
N ILE A 51 -2.95 -3.92 8.66
CA ILE A 51 -3.50 -3.43 7.39
C ILE A 51 -5.03 -3.57 7.34
N THR A 52 -5.69 -2.45 7.06
CA THR A 52 -7.13 -2.36 6.79
C THR A 52 -7.36 -1.95 5.34
N TYR A 53 -8.26 -2.65 4.65
CA TYR A 53 -8.48 -2.49 3.20
C TYR A 53 -9.81 -1.79 2.89
N HIS A 54 -9.76 -0.82 1.98
CA HIS A 54 -10.90 -0.03 1.51
C HIS A 54 -10.95 -0.04 -0.03
N LEU A 55 -11.09 -1.24 -0.61
CA LEU A 55 -10.97 -1.42 -2.07
C LEU A 55 -12.25 -1.16 -2.87
N LYS A 56 -13.41 -1.03 -2.20
CA LYS A 56 -14.72 -0.83 -2.84
C LYS A 56 -15.13 0.64 -2.96
N GLU A 57 -14.26 1.55 -2.59
CA GLU A 57 -14.50 3.00 -2.63
C GLU A 57 -14.14 3.57 -4.01
N GLU A 58 -14.64 4.79 -4.31
CA GLU A 58 -14.31 5.50 -5.56
C GLU A 58 -12.79 5.70 -5.74
N HIS A 59 -12.08 5.81 -4.61
CA HIS A 59 -10.62 5.83 -4.55
C HIS A 59 -10.16 4.68 -3.64
N PRO A 60 -9.77 3.53 -4.20
CA PRO A 60 -9.33 2.37 -3.42
C PRO A 60 -8.07 2.72 -2.61
N TYR A 61 -8.06 2.35 -1.33
CA TYR A 61 -6.89 2.54 -0.48
C TYR A 61 -6.75 1.44 0.56
N PHE A 62 -5.58 1.39 1.19
CA PHE A 62 -5.34 0.65 2.42
C PHE A 62 -4.77 1.59 3.48
N GLN A 63 -4.98 1.24 4.73
CA GLN A 63 -4.41 1.93 5.89
C GLN A 63 -3.62 0.92 6.70
N GLY A 64 -2.43 1.30 7.17
CA GLY A 64 -1.62 0.43 8.01
C GLY A 64 -0.50 1.19 8.70
N ASP A 65 0.18 0.53 9.62
CA ASP A 65 1.35 1.09 10.28
C ASP A 65 2.60 0.80 9.45
N GLN A 66 3.37 1.85 9.19
CA GLN A 66 4.61 1.79 8.43
C GLN A 66 5.79 2.09 9.35
N LYS A 67 6.83 1.27 9.27
CA LYS A 67 8.09 1.54 9.95
C LYS A 67 8.88 2.57 9.13
N VAL A 68 9.06 3.77 9.68
CA VAL A 68 9.90 4.81 9.05
C VAL A 68 11.36 4.66 9.48
N GLU A 69 12.28 5.36 8.80
CA GLU A 69 13.74 5.22 9.02
C GLU A 69 14.18 5.52 10.46
N SER A 70 13.43 6.36 11.20
CA SER A 70 13.68 6.65 12.62
C SER A 70 13.40 5.45 13.54
N GLY A 71 12.75 4.41 13.03
CA GLY A 71 12.33 3.23 13.79
C GLY A 71 10.96 3.38 14.47
N GLU A 72 10.32 4.54 14.35
CA GLU A 72 8.94 4.76 14.80
C GLU A 72 7.94 4.12 13.83
N MET A 73 6.81 3.67 14.38
CA MET A 73 5.67 3.22 13.58
C MET A 73 4.76 4.42 13.35
N LYS A 74 4.46 4.70 12.09
CA LYS A 74 3.52 5.77 11.70
C LYS A 74 2.41 5.20 10.87
N GLN A 75 1.19 5.65 11.13
CA GLN A 75 0.06 5.30 10.29
C GLN A 75 0.20 5.94 8.91
N VAL A 76 -0.02 5.13 7.87
CA VAL A 76 0.03 5.55 6.47
C VAL A 76 -1.23 5.09 5.74
N ASN A 77 -1.73 5.96 4.87
CA ASN A 77 -2.76 5.62 3.89
C ASN A 77 -2.09 5.43 2.52
N GLY A 78 -2.24 4.26 1.93
CA GLY A 78 -1.77 3.95 0.59
C GLY A 78 -2.91 3.89 -0.40
N TYR A 79 -3.00 4.90 -1.26
CA TYR A 79 -4.00 4.97 -2.33
C TYR A 79 -3.52 4.20 -3.55
N ILE A 80 -4.36 3.30 -4.05
CA ILE A 80 -4.11 2.52 -5.25
C ILE A 80 -4.43 3.39 -6.47
N LEU A 81 -3.42 3.69 -7.28
CA LEU A 81 -3.57 4.38 -8.54
C LEU A 81 -3.37 3.37 -9.66
N GLU A 82 -4.37 3.18 -10.51
CA GLU A 82 -4.27 2.30 -11.68
C GLU A 82 -3.64 3.07 -12.85
N TRP A 83 -2.77 2.39 -13.60
CA TRP A 83 -2.11 2.90 -14.80
C TRP A 83 -2.36 1.98 -16.00
#